data_AF-A0A382PR26-F1
#
_entry.id   AF-A0A382PR26-F1
#
_cell.length_a   1.000
_cell.length_b   1.000
_cell.length_c   1.000
_cell.angle_alpha   90.00
_cell.angle_beta   90.00
_cell.angle_gamma   90.00
#
_symmetry.space_group_name_H-M   'P 1'
#
loop_
_entity.id
_entity.type
_entity.pdbx_description
1 polymer ?
#
loop_
_entity_poly.entity_id
_entity_poly.type
_entity_poly.pdbx_seq_one_letter_code
_entity_poly.pdbx_strand_id
1 'polypeptide(L)'
;MIKKLTGSDSPPFQQIWQLLIFAASLGIRDKEKRPIENYDAGKAIQENYFSAPGWKGLLYLMRLVETENTNCLNSSEEEQDKLIKSFEEYSNYGLHFLSRIMETSNDYLDMLIEMCLKEDEKSPEPDLELI
;
A
#
# COMPACT_ATOMS: atom_id res chain seq x y z
N MET A 1 -12.07 6.36 -9.65
CA MET A 1 -10.75 5.71 -9.74
C MET A 1 -10.82 4.24 -9.36
N ILE A 2 -11.13 3.84 -8.11
CA ILE A 2 -11.12 2.43 -7.65
C ILE A 2 -11.80 1.46 -8.63
N LYS A 3 -13.04 1.74 -9.05
CA LYS A 3 -13.76 0.89 -10.03
C LYS A 3 -13.01 0.68 -11.36
N LYS A 4 -12.25 1.67 -11.84
CA LYS A 4 -11.45 1.53 -13.08
C LYS A 4 -10.26 0.58 -12.85
N LEU A 5 -9.68 0.61 -11.65
CA LEU A 5 -8.53 -0.20 -11.28
C LEU A 5 -8.88 -1.62 -10.83
N THR A 6 -10.15 -1.87 -10.47
CA THR A 6 -10.59 -3.17 -9.92
C THR A 6 -11.74 -3.84 -10.64
N GLY A 7 -12.36 -3.19 -11.63
CA GLY A 7 -13.64 -3.65 -12.22
C GLY A 7 -13.75 -3.55 -13.73
N SER A 8 -12.65 -3.31 -14.46
CA SER A 8 -12.59 -3.44 -15.91
C SER A 8 -12.51 -4.92 -16.34
N ASP A 9 -12.63 -5.20 -17.65
CA ASP A 9 -12.53 -6.57 -18.18
C ASP A 9 -11.16 -7.23 -17.92
N SER A 10 -10.11 -6.40 -17.79
CA SER A 10 -8.75 -6.82 -17.38
C SER A 10 -8.20 -5.79 -16.39
N PRO A 11 -8.59 -5.86 -15.10
CA PRO A 11 -8.20 -4.85 -14.13
C PRO A 11 -6.75 -5.08 -13.65
N PRO A 12 -5.97 -4.00 -13.43
CA PRO A 12 -4.62 -4.13 -12.88
C PRO A 12 -4.60 -4.74 -11.48
N PHE A 13 -5.70 -4.59 -10.72
CA PHE A 13 -5.87 -5.23 -9.42
C PHE A 13 -7.16 -6.05 -9.40
N GLN A 14 -7.04 -7.35 -9.18
CA GLN A 14 -8.19 -8.27 -9.16
C GLN A 14 -9.09 -8.07 -7.93
N GLN A 15 -8.50 -7.60 -6.83
CA GLN A 15 -9.20 -7.38 -5.56
C GLN A 15 -8.79 -6.04 -4.95
N ILE A 16 -9.72 -5.41 -4.20
CA ILE A 16 -9.49 -4.10 -3.57
C ILE A 16 -8.27 -4.14 -2.65
N TRP A 17 -8.06 -5.21 -1.89
CA TRP A 17 -6.91 -5.30 -0.98
C TRP A 17 -5.55 -5.27 -1.72
N GLN A 18 -5.47 -5.74 -2.97
CA GLN A 18 -4.26 -5.66 -3.78
C GLN A 18 -3.96 -4.20 -4.15
N LEU A 19 -5.00 -3.44 -4.53
CA LEU A 19 -4.90 -2.01 -4.77
C LEU A 19 -4.48 -1.26 -3.49
N LEU A 20 -5.01 -1.64 -2.33
CA LEU A 20 -4.66 -1.01 -1.05
C LEU A 20 -3.21 -1.29 -0.66
N ILE A 21 -2.72 -2.53 -0.80
CA ILE A 21 -1.30 -2.85 -0.57
C ILE A 21 -0.39 -2.05 -1.51
N PHE A 22 -0.76 -1.96 -2.79
CA PHE A 22 0.01 -1.17 -3.75
C PHE A 22 0.02 0.31 -3.38
N ALA A 23 -1.13 0.87 -3.04
CA ALA A 23 -1.26 2.24 -2.58
C ALA A 23 -0.45 2.51 -1.29
N ALA A 24 -0.50 1.60 -0.31
CA ALA A 24 0.30 1.70 0.90
C ALA A 24 1.81 1.70 0.59
N SER A 25 2.23 0.85 -0.36
CA SER A 25 3.63 0.77 -0.80
C SER A 25 4.10 2.09 -1.41
N LEU A 26 3.25 2.80 -2.15
CA LEU A 26 3.56 4.16 -2.64
C LEU A 26 3.74 5.16 -1.50
N GLY A 27 2.87 5.11 -0.48
CA GLY A 27 3.03 5.95 0.71
C GLY A 27 4.32 5.67 1.48
N ILE A 28 4.71 4.41 1.59
CA ILE A 28 5.98 4.02 2.25
C ILE A 28 7.18 4.48 1.43
N ARG A 29 7.16 4.26 0.10
CA ARG A 29 8.20 4.74 -0.82
C ARG A 29 8.43 6.24 -0.65
N ASP A 30 7.35 7.01 -0.64
CA ASP A 30 7.40 8.46 -0.53
C ASP A 30 7.60 8.94 0.92
N LYS A 31 7.53 8.03 1.90
CA LYS A 31 7.55 8.29 3.35
C LYS A 31 6.46 9.29 3.78
N GLU A 32 5.31 9.24 3.11
CA GLU A 32 4.21 10.17 3.28
C GLU A 32 2.93 9.43 3.69
N LYS A 33 2.20 10.02 4.64
CA LYS A 33 0.92 9.53 5.13
C LYS A 33 -0.16 10.57 4.93
N ARG A 34 -1.37 10.13 4.62
CA ARG A 34 -2.53 11.03 4.58
C ARG A 34 -3.53 10.61 5.66
N PRO A 35 -3.74 11.43 6.71
CA PRO A 35 -4.74 11.18 7.73
C PRO A 35 -6.12 10.94 7.13
N ILE A 36 -6.88 10.01 7.73
CA ILE A 36 -8.28 9.77 7.37
C ILE A 36 -9.12 10.65 8.29
N GLU A 37 -9.62 11.76 7.75
CA GLU A 37 -10.40 12.75 8.50
C GLU A 37 -11.77 12.22 8.97
N ASN A 38 -12.32 11.21 8.26
CA ASN A 38 -13.60 10.58 8.57
C ASN A 38 -13.39 9.07 8.80
N TYR A 39 -12.86 8.70 9.96
CA TYR A 39 -12.74 7.31 10.39
C TYR A 39 -14.13 6.74 10.68
N ASP A 40 -14.73 6.09 9.69
CA ASP A 40 -15.93 5.28 9.87
C ASP A 40 -15.47 3.90 10.34
N ALA A 41 -15.55 3.63 11.64
CA ALA A 41 -15.08 2.38 12.25
C ALA A 41 -15.71 1.12 11.61
N GLY A 42 -16.89 1.25 10.98
CA GLY A 42 -17.54 0.16 10.23
C GLY A 42 -16.91 -0.13 8.86
N LYS A 43 -16.03 0.75 8.36
CA LYS A 43 -15.29 0.64 7.08
C LYS A 43 -13.78 0.52 7.26
N ALA A 44 -13.30 0.51 8.51
CA ALA A 44 -11.92 0.19 8.80
C ALA A 44 -11.56 -1.16 8.16
N ILE A 45 -10.32 -1.29 7.70
CA ILE A 45 -9.88 -2.50 7.03
C ILE A 45 -9.88 -3.64 8.05
N GLN A 46 -10.87 -4.51 7.95
CA GLN A 46 -10.98 -5.68 8.81
C GLN A 46 -9.96 -6.74 8.39
N GLU A 47 -9.43 -7.51 9.34
CA GLU A 47 -8.44 -8.56 9.08
C GLU A 47 -8.88 -9.58 8.02
N ASN A 48 -10.18 -9.79 7.86
CA ASN A 48 -10.79 -10.69 6.89
C ASN A 48 -10.81 -10.16 5.44
N TYR A 49 -10.43 -8.89 5.19
CA TYR A 49 -10.37 -8.32 3.84
C TYR A 49 -9.26 -8.91 2.99
N PHE A 50 -8.23 -9.47 3.62
CA PHE A 50 -7.07 -10.02 2.94
C PHE A 50 -7.23 -11.53 2.76
N SER A 51 -7.36 -11.96 1.51
CA SER A 51 -7.45 -13.38 1.16
C SER A 51 -6.09 -14.06 1.00
N ALA A 52 -4.98 -13.30 1.01
CA ALA A 52 -3.64 -13.83 0.81
C ALA A 52 -3.00 -14.35 2.12
N PRO A 53 -2.41 -15.55 2.12
CA PRO A 53 -1.57 -16.00 3.23
C PRO A 53 -0.44 -15.00 3.49
N GLY A 54 -0.25 -14.58 4.74
CA GLY A 54 0.89 -13.74 5.13
C GLY A 54 0.72 -12.22 4.99
N TRP A 55 -0.46 -11.72 4.61
CA TRP A 55 -0.74 -10.27 4.54
C TRP A 55 -0.38 -9.51 5.83
N LYS A 56 -0.60 -10.16 6.99
CA LYS A 56 -0.28 -9.59 8.30
C LYS A 56 1.23 -9.43 8.49
N GLY A 57 2.02 -10.36 7.96
CA GLY A 57 3.49 -10.26 7.93
C GLY A 57 3.95 -9.06 7.12
N LEU A 58 3.31 -8.79 5.98
CA LEU A 58 3.60 -7.59 5.17
C LEU A 58 3.33 -6.32 5.96
N LEU A 59 2.19 -6.21 6.65
CA LEU A 59 1.89 -5.02 7.45
C LEU A 59 2.94 -4.81 8.54
N TYR A 60 3.35 -5.89 9.23
CA TYR A 60 4.40 -5.80 10.24
C TYR A 60 5.73 -5.31 9.66
N LEU A 61 6.12 -5.80 8.48
CA LEU A 61 7.32 -5.33 7.79
C LEU A 61 7.21 -3.84 7.43
N MET A 62 6.05 -3.39 6.94
CA MET A 62 5.80 -1.98 6.65
C MET A 62 6.00 -1.12 7.91
N ARG A 63 5.43 -1.54 9.04
CA ARG A 63 5.53 -0.82 10.31
C ARG A 63 6.95 -0.87 10.91
N LEU A 64 7.66 -1.99 10.71
CA LEU A 64 9.05 -2.13 11.15
C LEU A 64 9.96 -1.17 10.36
N VAL A 65 9.77 -1.07 9.04
CA VAL A 65 10.52 -0.13 8.19
C VAL A 65 10.19 1.32 8.55
N GLU A 66 8.94 1.61 8.89
CA GLU A 66 8.53 2.97 9.31
C GLU A 66 9.13 3.36 10.68
N THR A 67 9.07 2.45 11.66
CA THR A 67 9.42 2.78 13.05
C THR A 67 10.88 2.51 13.38
N GLU A 68 11.56 1.70 12.57
CA GLU A 68 12.89 1.15 12.85
C GLU A 68 12.95 0.48 14.25
N ASN A 69 11.81 -0.04 14.73
CA ASN A 69 11.65 -0.53 16.09
C ASN A 69 10.82 -1.82 16.15
N THR A 70 11.41 -2.88 16.72
CA THR A 70 10.76 -4.19 16.85
C THR A 70 9.57 -4.23 17.80
N ASN A 71 9.38 -3.22 18.66
CA ASN A 71 8.22 -3.13 19.55
C ASN A 71 6.89 -3.12 18.79
N CYS A 72 6.88 -2.64 17.53
CA CYS A 72 5.69 -2.64 16.70
C CYS A 72 5.23 -4.05 16.29
N LEU A 73 6.06 -5.07 16.52
CA LEU A 73 5.74 -6.48 16.27
C LEU A 73 5.00 -7.11 17.46
N ASN A 74 4.80 -6.38 18.55
CA ASN A 74 4.06 -6.85 19.71
C ASN A 74 2.59 -7.12 19.32
N SER A 75 2.02 -8.19 19.87
CA SER A 75 0.63 -8.56 19.68
C SER A 75 -0.34 -7.81 20.61
N SER A 76 0.07 -6.69 21.20
CA SER A 76 -0.83 -5.84 22.00
C SER A 76 -1.84 -5.16 21.09
N GLU A 77 -3.07 -5.01 21.59
CA GLU A 77 -4.17 -4.33 20.86
C GLU A 77 -3.76 -2.93 20.40
N GLU A 78 -3.07 -2.18 21.25
CA GLU A 78 -2.53 -0.85 20.91
C GLU A 78 -1.59 -0.85 19.71
N GLU A 79 -0.68 -1.84 19.59
CA GLU A 79 0.23 -1.93 18.46
C GLU A 79 -0.48 -2.43 17.20
N GLN A 80 -1.50 -3.29 17.34
CA GLN A 80 -2.36 -3.67 16.21
C GLN A 80 -3.16 -2.47 15.68
N ASP A 81 -3.70 -1.62 16.55
CA ASP A 81 -4.42 -0.42 16.13
C ASP A 81 -3.48 0.57 15.40
N LYS A 82 -2.27 0.77 15.92
CA LYS A 82 -1.24 1.58 15.27
C LYS A 82 -0.83 1.01 13.91
N LEU A 83 -0.70 -0.30 13.81
CA LEU A 83 -0.36 -1.03 12.58
C LEU A 83 -1.43 -0.79 11.51
N ILE A 84 -2.71 -1.04 11.84
CA ILE A 84 -3.85 -0.86 10.94
C ILE A 84 -3.95 0.61 10.52
N LYS A 85 -3.90 1.55 11.48
CA LYS A 85 -3.95 2.98 11.18
C LYS A 85 -2.83 3.42 10.24
N SER A 86 -1.60 2.98 10.47
CA SER A 86 -0.47 3.35 9.62
C SER A 86 -0.69 2.83 8.19
N PHE A 87 -1.12 1.58 8.05
CA PHE A 87 -1.46 1.01 6.75
C PHE A 87 -2.57 1.79 6.03
N GLU A 88 -3.63 2.17 6.76
CA GLU A 88 -4.74 2.95 6.20
C GLU A 88 -4.30 4.35 5.73
N GLU A 89 -3.48 5.05 6.52
CA GLU A 89 -2.98 6.38 6.17
C GLU A 89 -1.99 6.36 4.99
N TYR A 90 -1.14 5.32 4.89
CA TYR A 90 -0.30 5.08 3.72
C TYR A 90 -1.13 4.74 2.49
N SER A 91 -2.12 3.87 2.64
CA SER A 91 -3.06 3.51 1.57
C SER A 91 -3.80 4.75 1.06
N ASN A 92 -4.25 5.62 1.97
CA ASN A 92 -4.97 6.84 1.64
C ASN A 92 -4.09 7.83 0.86
N TYR A 93 -2.81 7.97 1.25
CA TYR A 93 -1.85 8.74 0.46
C TYR A 93 -1.71 8.17 -0.96
N GLY A 94 -1.45 6.87 -1.09
CA GLY A 94 -1.26 6.23 -2.38
C GLY A 94 -2.49 6.30 -3.29
N LEU A 95 -3.69 6.12 -2.73
CA LEU A 95 -4.94 6.30 -3.48
C LEU A 95 -5.10 7.73 -3.99
N HIS A 96 -4.75 8.73 -3.18
CA HIS A 96 -4.78 10.11 -3.62
C HIS A 96 -3.76 10.39 -4.72
N PHE A 97 -2.53 9.89 -4.57
CA PHE A 97 -1.49 9.96 -5.60
C PHE A 97 -1.96 9.35 -6.93
N LEU A 98 -2.51 8.14 -6.88
CA LEU A 98 -3.06 7.44 -8.04
C LEU A 98 -4.22 8.20 -8.69
N SER A 99 -5.12 8.82 -7.90
CA SER A 99 -6.20 9.63 -8.45
C SER A 99 -5.68 10.78 -9.30
N ARG A 100 -4.67 11.51 -8.81
CA ARG A 100 -4.06 12.64 -9.52
C ARG A 100 -3.42 12.21 -10.83
N ILE A 101 -2.71 11.08 -10.81
CA ILE A 101 -2.13 10.46 -12.02
C ILE A 101 -3.22 10.17 -13.06
N MET A 102 -4.30 9.52 -12.64
CA MET A 102 -5.40 9.13 -13.54
C MET A 102 -6.24 10.31 -14.05
N GLU A 103 -6.20 11.46 -13.37
CA GLU A 103 -6.82 12.70 -13.85
C GLU A 103 -6.01 13.35 -14.98
N THR A 104 -4.69 13.10 -15.02
CA THR A 104 -3.78 13.71 -16.00
C THR A 104 -3.59 12.90 -17.29
N SER A 105 -3.99 11.63 -17.31
CA SER A 105 -3.83 10.75 -18.49
C SER A 105 -5.10 9.95 -18.78
N ASN A 106 -5.46 9.85 -20.06
CA ASN A 106 -6.48 8.91 -20.52
C ASN A 106 -5.96 7.45 -20.54
N ASP A 107 -4.64 7.25 -20.66
CA ASP A 107 -3.99 5.94 -20.56
C ASP A 107 -3.25 5.82 -19.24
N TYR A 108 -3.98 5.35 -18.22
CA TYR A 108 -3.46 5.22 -16.86
C TYR A 108 -2.66 3.92 -16.66
N LEU A 109 -2.85 2.92 -17.53
CA LEU A 109 -2.11 1.66 -17.42
C LEU A 109 -0.66 1.86 -17.84
N ASP A 110 -0.45 2.54 -18.97
CA ASP A 110 0.90 2.89 -19.42
C ASP A 110 1.64 3.72 -18.36
N MET A 111 0.97 4.68 -17.72
CA MET A 111 1.60 5.46 -16.65
C MET A 111 1.96 4.61 -15.42
N LEU A 112 1.11 3.66 -15.04
CA LEU A 112 1.43 2.72 -13.95
C LEU A 112 2.64 1.86 -14.30
N ILE A 113 2.72 1.37 -15.54
CA ILE A 113 3.85 0.58 -16.03
C ILE A 113 5.12 1.43 -16.02
N GLU A 114 5.10 2.63 -16.59
CA GLU A 114 6.24 3.55 -16.58
C GLU A 114 6.71 3.88 -15.16
N MET A 115 5.77 4.05 -14.22
CA MET A 115 6.12 4.29 -12.82
C MET A 115 6.87 3.10 -12.22
N CYS A 116 6.40 1.87 -12.45
CA CYS A 116 7.08 0.67 -11.97
C CYS A 116 8.46 0.50 -12.60
N LEU A 117 8.60 0.72 -13.91
CA LEU A 117 9.88 0.61 -14.62
C LEU A 117 10.92 1.61 -14.09
N LYS A 118 10.50 2.85 -13.78
CA LYS A 118 11.39 3.88 -13.22
C LYS A 118 11.90 3.55 -11.81
N GLU A 119 11.18 2.74 -11.04
CA GLU A 119 11.66 2.28 -9.73
C GLU A 119 12.64 1.11 -9.88
N ASP A 120 12.42 0.24 -10.86
CA ASP A 120 13.32 -0.87 -11.17
C ASP A 120 14.71 -0.38 -11.60
N GLU A 121 14.78 0.62 -12.48
CA GLU A 121 16.04 1.22 -12.95
C GLU A 121 16.88 1.85 -11.82
N LYS A 122 16.26 2.25 -10.70
CA LYS A 122 16.95 2.86 -9.55
C LYS A 122 17.40 1.85 -8.51
N SER A 123 16.93 0.61 -8.61
CA SER A 123 17.23 -0.43 -7.63
C SER A 123 18.66 -0.94 -7.87
N PRO A 124 19.55 -0.88 -6.88
CA PRO A 124 20.88 -1.48 -7.03
C PRO A 124 20.74 -2.98 -7.27
N GLU A 125 21.61 -3.55 -8.11
CA GLU A 125 21.63 -5.01 -8.29
C GLU A 125 21.79 -5.69 -6.91
N PRO A 126 21.01 -6.73 -6.62
CA PRO A 126 21.12 -7.43 -5.35
C PRO A 126 22.55 -7.99 -5.22
N ASP A 127 23.24 -7.61 -4.15
CA ASP A 127 24.55 -8.15 -3.83
C ASP A 127 24.40 -9.60 -3.35
N LEU A 128 24.43 -10.52 -4.31
CA LEU A 128 24.30 -11.95 -4.09
C LEU A 128 25.54 -12.56 -3.42
N GLU A 129 26.63 -11.79 -3.23
CA GLU A 129 27.83 -12.29 -2.54
C GLU A 129 27.66 -12.35 -1.00
N LEU A 130 26.55 -11.80 -0.47
CA LEU A 130 26.23 -11.78 0.97
C LEU A 130 25.23 -12.86 1.42
N ILE A 131 24.78 -13.76 0.53
CA ILE A 131 23.82 -14.84 0.83
C ILE A 131 24.51 -16.21 0.90
#